data_AF-K9WWR6-F1
#
_entry.id   AF-K9WWR6-F1
#
_cell.length_a   1.000
_cell.length_b   1.000
_cell.length_c   1.000
_cell.angle_alpha   90.00
_cell.angle_beta   90.00
_cell.angle_gamma   90.00
#
_symmetry.space_group_name_H-M   'P 1'
#
loop_
_entity.id
_entity.type
_entity.pdbx_description
1 polymer ?
#
loop_
_entity_poly.entity_id
_entity_poly.type
_entity_poly.pdbx_seq_one_letter_code
_entity_poly.pdbx_strand_id
1 'polypeptide(L)'
;MSQTTNKVFKQSGVIPYRIKDGKIEVLLITNRSRQDWVIPKGGICKGMSPSDSAAKEAWEEAGVIGQVNTHKLGYYKYRKRGNTYRVNLFLLPVEIVLEDWPEASKRERQWLDVNTAASLVKEASLKRILKISQDKVQVNI
;
A
#
# COMPACT_ATOMS: atom_id res chain seq x y z
N MET A 1 38.28 -5.97 -4.50
CA MET A 1 36.88 -6.46 -4.54
C MET A 1 36.04 -5.51 -3.69
N SER A 2 35.26 -4.60 -4.29
CA SER A 2 34.47 -3.65 -3.49
C SER A 2 33.28 -4.36 -2.86
N GLN A 3 33.15 -4.28 -1.55
CA GLN A 3 31.95 -4.73 -0.86
C GLN A 3 30.78 -3.84 -1.31
N THR A 4 29.93 -4.37 -2.20
CA THR A 4 28.70 -3.70 -2.61
C THR A 4 27.78 -3.67 -1.41
N THR A 5 27.77 -2.56 -0.67
CA THR A 5 26.84 -2.35 0.44
C THR A 5 25.42 -2.42 -0.13
N ASN A 6 24.69 -3.50 0.18
CA ASN A 6 23.29 -3.67 -0.21
C ASN A 6 22.43 -2.67 0.58
N LYS A 7 22.41 -1.40 0.13
CA LYS A 7 21.62 -0.35 0.77
C LYS A 7 20.13 -0.70 0.64
N VAL A 8 19.47 -0.86 1.80
CA VAL A 8 18.03 -1.10 1.86
C VAL A 8 17.32 0.23 2.06
N PHE A 9 16.53 0.63 1.08
CA PHE A 9 15.72 1.85 1.14
C PHE A 9 14.42 1.54 1.91
N LYS A 10 14.11 2.35 2.92
CA LYS A 10 12.90 2.21 3.72
C LYS A 10 11.76 3.01 3.08
N GLN A 11 10.61 2.35 2.98
CA GLN A 11 9.37 2.90 2.48
C GLN A 11 8.23 2.54 3.45
N SER A 12 7.14 3.26 3.31
CA SER A 12 5.89 2.98 4.00
C SER A 12 4.73 3.03 3.01
N GLY A 13 3.69 2.25 3.28
CA GLY A 13 2.50 2.20 2.46
C GLY A 13 1.30 1.70 3.25
N VAL A 14 0.14 1.80 2.63
CA VAL A 14 -1.13 1.37 3.23
C VAL A 14 -1.74 0.20 2.48
N ILE A 15 -2.58 -0.56 3.17
CA ILE A 15 -3.63 -1.36 2.55
C ILE A 15 -4.93 -0.60 2.82
N PRO A 16 -5.40 0.22 1.86
CA PRO A 16 -6.69 0.87 1.98
C PRO A 16 -7.78 -0.17 1.85
N TYR A 17 -8.75 -0.14 2.75
CA TYR A 17 -9.89 -1.04 2.72
C TYR A 17 -11.20 -0.29 2.97
N ARG A 18 -12.30 -0.88 2.52
CA ARG A 18 -13.66 -0.48 2.86
C ARG A 18 -14.52 -1.73 3.04
N ILE A 19 -15.65 -1.56 3.72
CA ILE A 19 -16.68 -2.59 3.81
C ILE A 19 -17.83 -2.15 2.91
N LYS A 20 -18.15 -2.95 1.90
CA LYS A 20 -19.26 -2.72 0.98
C LYS A 20 -20.14 -3.95 0.94
N ASP A 21 -21.42 -3.80 1.25
CA ASP A 21 -22.40 -4.90 1.26
C ASP A 21 -21.94 -6.10 2.11
N GLY A 22 -21.34 -5.82 3.27
CA GLY A 22 -20.80 -6.83 4.19
C GLY A 22 -19.50 -7.50 3.73
N LYS A 23 -18.90 -7.05 2.62
CA LYS A 23 -17.66 -7.60 2.07
C LYS A 23 -16.51 -6.62 2.21
N ILE A 24 -15.33 -7.14 2.56
CA ILE A 24 -14.10 -6.36 2.63
C ILE A 24 -13.54 -6.22 1.21
N GLU A 25 -13.40 -4.98 0.78
CA GLU A 25 -12.69 -4.63 -0.45
C GLU A 25 -11.41 -3.89 -0.08
N VAL A 26 -10.34 -4.13 -0.84
CA VAL A 26 -9.08 -3.41 -0.76
C VAL A 26 -8.82 -2.63 -2.03
N LEU A 27 -8.11 -1.52 -1.92
CA LEU A 27 -7.74 -0.70 -3.07
C LEU A 27 -6.33 -1.03 -3.55
N LEU A 28 -6.21 -1.34 -4.84
CA LEU A 28 -4.94 -1.31 -5.55
C LEU A 28 -4.89 -0.11 -6.48
N ILE A 29 -3.68 0.34 -6.77
CA ILE A 29 -3.39 1.31 -7.82
C ILE A 29 -2.42 0.73 -8.83
N THR A 30 -2.39 1.27 -10.03
CA THR A 30 -1.33 0.93 -10.97
C THR A 30 -0.01 1.55 -10.53
N ASN A 31 1.12 1.00 -10.98
CA ASN A 31 2.36 1.78 -11.06
C ASN A 31 2.20 2.90 -12.11
N ARG A 32 3.15 3.85 -12.15
CA ARG A 32 3.12 4.97 -13.11
C ARG A 32 3.21 4.55 -14.58
N SER A 33 3.73 3.35 -14.89
CA SER A 33 3.74 2.82 -16.26
C SER A 33 2.46 2.05 -16.62
N ARG A 34 1.50 1.94 -15.69
CA ARG A 34 0.24 1.20 -15.83
C ARG A 34 0.39 -0.27 -16.24
N GLN A 35 1.52 -0.88 -15.88
CA GLN A 35 1.83 -2.27 -16.21
C GLN A 35 1.54 -3.23 -15.06
N ASP A 36 1.59 -2.74 -13.82
CA ASP A 36 1.47 -3.56 -12.61
C ASP A 36 0.54 -2.92 -11.60
N TRP A 37 -0.19 -3.77 -10.86
CA TRP A 37 -0.95 -3.38 -9.68
C TRP A 37 -0.07 -3.41 -8.41
N VAL A 38 -0.19 -2.37 -7.60
CA VAL A 38 0.55 -2.17 -6.36
C VAL A 38 -0.35 -1.55 -5.30
N ILE A 39 0.13 -1.53 -4.06
CA ILE A 39 -0.45 -0.72 -2.99
C ILE A 39 0.12 0.71 -3.05
N PRO A 40 -0.58 1.73 -2.51
CA PRO A 40 -0.03 3.07 -2.36
C PRO A 40 1.15 3.08 -1.40
N LYS A 41 2.30 3.62 -1.82
CA LYS A 41 3.52 3.64 -1.01
C LYS A 41 4.59 4.61 -1.53
N GLY A 42 5.41 5.09 -0.61
CA GLY A 42 6.58 5.88 -0.95
C GLY A 42 7.63 5.96 0.15
N GLY A 43 8.52 6.93 0.01
CA GLY A 43 9.61 7.15 0.95
C GLY A 43 9.07 7.71 2.28
N ILE A 44 9.70 7.32 3.39
CA ILE A 44 9.37 7.94 4.68
C ILE A 44 9.87 9.38 4.66
N CYS A 45 8.95 10.33 4.73
CA CYS A 45 9.23 11.75 4.65
C CYS A 45 9.95 12.24 5.92
N LYS A 46 10.86 13.21 5.78
CA LYS A 46 11.63 13.74 6.92
C LYS A 46 10.67 14.36 7.93
N GLY A 47 10.79 13.95 9.20
CA GLY A 47 9.94 14.44 10.29
C GLY A 47 8.56 13.77 10.39
N MET A 48 8.24 12.81 9.51
CA MET A 48 6.99 12.06 9.58
C MET A 48 7.21 10.67 10.15
N SER A 49 6.21 10.15 10.87
CA SER A 49 6.19 8.73 11.20
C SER A 49 5.97 7.89 9.92
N PRO A 50 6.26 6.58 9.95
CA PRO A 50 5.96 5.71 8.83
C PRO A 50 4.46 5.64 8.49
N SER A 51 3.57 5.68 9.48
CA SER A 51 2.11 5.67 9.24
C SER A 51 1.65 6.98 8.60
N ASP A 52 2.16 8.13 9.06
CA ASP A 52 1.80 9.44 8.48
C ASP A 52 2.33 9.55 7.04
N SER A 53 3.57 9.09 6.81
CA SER A 53 4.12 9.04 5.45
C SER A 53 3.28 8.13 4.55
N ALA A 54 2.80 6.99 5.07
CA ALA A 54 1.91 6.10 4.32
C ALA A 54 0.54 6.75 4.02
N ALA A 55 -0.02 7.53 4.95
CA ALA A 55 -1.26 8.28 4.75
C ALA A 55 -1.12 9.31 3.63
N LYS A 56 0.00 10.07 3.63
CA LYS A 56 0.33 11.04 2.59
C LYS A 56 0.38 10.38 1.20
N GLU A 57 1.07 9.24 1.09
CA GLU A 57 1.18 8.50 -0.17
C GLU A 57 -0.18 7.92 -0.63
N ALA A 58 -1.04 7.53 0.30
CA ALA A 58 -2.41 7.10 -0.02
C ALA A 58 -3.23 8.23 -0.65
N TRP A 59 -3.11 9.44 -0.10
CA TRP A 59 -3.75 10.62 -0.67
C TRP A 59 -3.15 10.98 -2.05
N GLU A 60 -1.82 11.06 -2.16
CA GLU A 60 -1.15 11.45 -3.41
C GLU A 60 -1.38 10.45 -4.55
N GLU A 61 -1.14 9.15 -4.29
CA GLU A 61 -1.15 8.14 -5.34
C GLU A 61 -2.56 7.62 -5.65
N ALA A 62 -3.47 7.59 -4.66
CA ALA A 62 -4.76 6.92 -4.76
C ALA A 62 -5.98 7.80 -4.47
N GLY A 63 -5.79 9.01 -3.95
CA GLY A 63 -6.88 9.92 -3.60
C GLY A 63 -7.78 9.37 -2.49
N VAL A 64 -7.24 8.60 -1.54
CA VAL A 64 -8.01 8.08 -0.40
C VAL A 64 -7.51 8.62 0.91
N ILE A 65 -8.45 8.90 1.83
CA ILE A 65 -8.20 9.50 3.13
C ILE A 65 -8.93 8.68 4.21
N GLY A 66 -8.31 8.60 5.38
CA GLY A 66 -8.87 8.02 6.60
C GLY A 66 -7.80 7.93 7.68
N GLN A 67 -8.15 7.39 8.84
CA GLN A 67 -7.21 7.23 9.95
C GLN A 67 -6.34 5.97 9.79
N VAL A 68 -5.07 6.14 9.40
CA VAL A 68 -4.12 5.02 9.29
C VAL A 68 -3.85 4.40 10.65
N ASN A 69 -3.99 3.08 10.75
CA ASN A 69 -3.61 2.35 11.96
C ASN A 69 -2.09 2.43 12.16
N THR A 70 -1.65 2.90 13.32
CA THR A 70 -0.23 3.03 13.66
C THR A 70 0.47 1.68 13.90
N HIS A 71 -0.30 0.61 14.10
CA HIS A 71 0.22 -0.75 14.20
C HIS A 71 0.59 -1.27 12.82
N LYS A 72 1.89 -1.55 12.65
CA LYS A 72 2.42 -2.16 11.43
C LYS A 72 1.84 -3.57 11.26
N LEU A 73 1.10 -3.77 10.16
CA LEU A 73 0.53 -5.06 9.78
C LEU A 73 1.62 -6.03 9.30
N GLY A 74 2.60 -5.54 8.54
CA GLY A 74 3.64 -6.36 7.96
C GLY A 74 4.65 -5.55 7.15
N TYR A 75 5.50 -6.25 6.41
CA TYR A 75 6.36 -5.62 5.43
C TYR A 75 6.67 -6.58 4.29
N TYR A 76 6.95 -6.03 3.11
CA TYR A 76 7.51 -6.78 1.99
C TYR A 76 8.77 -6.10 1.46
N LYS A 77 9.53 -6.83 0.64
CA LYS A 77 10.69 -6.31 -0.07
C LYS A 77 10.51 -6.49 -1.56
N TYR A 78 11.04 -5.55 -2.33
CA TYR A 78 11.15 -5.68 -3.77
C TYR A 78 12.49 -5.11 -4.25
N ARG A 79 12.93 -5.50 -5.44
CA ARG A 79 14.14 -4.97 -6.07
C ARG A 79 13.78 -4.08 -7.25
N LYS A 80 14.43 -2.92 -7.36
CA LYS A 80 14.29 -2.01 -8.49
C LYS A 80 15.62 -1.33 -8.78
N ARG A 81 16.09 -1.43 -10.02
CA ARG A 81 17.35 -0.81 -10.51
C ARG A 81 18.53 -1.10 -9.57
N GLY A 82 18.76 -2.38 -9.27
CA GLY A 82 19.84 -2.83 -8.37
C GLY A 82 19.64 -2.57 -6.87
N ASN A 83 18.61 -1.82 -6.48
CA ASN A 83 18.37 -1.45 -5.09
C ASN A 83 17.28 -2.31 -4.46
N THR A 84 17.43 -2.61 -3.17
CA THR A 84 16.39 -3.30 -2.38
C THR A 84 15.57 -2.28 -1.61
N TYR A 85 14.25 -2.38 -1.71
CA TYR A 85 13.30 -1.55 -0.97
C TYR A 85 12.57 -2.42 0.04
N ARG A 86 12.36 -1.89 1.25
CA ARG A 86 11.52 -2.49 2.29
C ARG A 86 10.33 -1.59 2.55
N VAL A 87 9.12 -2.10 2.33
CA VAL A 87 7.88 -1.35 2.52
C VAL A 87 7.19 -1.86 3.77
N ASN A 88 7.07 -1.02 4.79
CA ASN A 88 6.22 -1.30 5.94
C ASN A 88 4.76 -0.98 5.60
N LEU A 89 3.84 -1.87 5.97
CA LEU A 89 2.43 -1.77 5.62
C LEU A 89 1.56 -1.56 6.85
N PHE A 90 0.57 -0.69 6.70
CA PHE A 90 -0.41 -0.30 7.70
C PHE A 90 -1.82 -0.44 7.11
N LEU A 91 -2.81 -0.70 7.95
CA LEU A 91 -4.21 -0.70 7.51
C LEU A 91 -4.73 0.74 7.43
N LEU A 92 -5.53 1.03 6.41
CA LEU A 92 -6.24 2.29 6.26
C LEU A 92 -7.73 2.01 6.02
N PRO A 93 -8.60 2.16 7.05
CA PRO A 93 -10.04 2.28 6.81
C PRO A 93 -10.28 3.55 5.98
N VAL A 94 -10.80 3.40 4.77
CA VAL A 94 -11.05 4.54 3.91
C VAL A 94 -12.37 5.20 4.29
N GLU A 95 -12.28 6.49 4.64
CA GLU A 95 -13.41 7.34 5.00
C GLU A 95 -13.84 8.21 3.81
N ILE A 96 -12.87 8.69 3.02
CA ILE A 96 -13.11 9.59 1.88
C ILE A 96 -12.35 9.08 0.66
N VAL A 97 -13.04 9.12 -0.48
CA VAL A 97 -12.48 8.81 -1.80
C VAL A 97 -12.64 10.06 -2.66
N LEU A 98 -11.52 10.70 -3.02
CA LEU A 98 -11.51 11.92 -3.83
C LEU A 98 -11.71 11.58 -5.31
N GLU A 99 -12.41 12.46 -6.03
CA GLU A 99 -12.58 12.40 -7.50
C GLU A 99 -11.39 13.01 -8.24
N ASP A 100 -10.82 14.09 -7.70
CA ASP A 100 -9.58 14.72 -8.18
C ASP A 100 -8.49 14.57 -7.11
N TRP A 101 -7.31 14.11 -7.51
CA TRP A 101 -6.19 13.84 -6.61
C TRP A 101 -4.83 13.97 -7.31
N PRO A 102 -3.72 14.15 -6.57
CA PRO A 102 -2.45 14.59 -7.15
C PRO A 102 -1.87 13.72 -8.28
N GLU A 103 -2.10 12.40 -8.26
CA GLU A 103 -1.65 11.47 -9.29
C GLU A 103 -2.77 10.90 -10.18
N ALA A 104 -3.95 11.52 -10.24
CA ALA A 104 -5.09 11.02 -11.01
C ALA A 104 -4.78 10.74 -12.48
N SER A 105 -3.95 11.57 -13.12
CA SER A 105 -3.53 11.36 -14.51
C SER A 105 -2.47 10.27 -14.70
N LYS A 106 -1.81 9.83 -13.63
CA LYS A 106 -0.67 8.90 -13.67
C LYS A 106 -1.03 7.49 -13.22
N ARG A 107 -2.15 7.34 -12.51
CA ARG A 107 -2.53 6.13 -11.80
C ARG A 107 -3.99 5.79 -12.11
N GLU A 108 -4.26 4.52 -12.27
CA GLU A 108 -5.62 3.98 -12.14
C GLU A 108 -5.76 3.33 -10.77
N ARG A 109 -6.98 3.31 -10.23
CA ARG A 109 -7.28 2.67 -8.94
C ARG A 109 -8.45 1.71 -9.09
N GLN A 110 -8.43 0.62 -8.34
CA GLN A 110 -9.49 -0.38 -8.38
C GLN A 110 -9.74 -0.97 -6.99
N TRP A 111 -11.01 -1.00 -6.61
CA TRP A 111 -11.50 -1.74 -5.45
C TRP A 111 -11.72 -3.20 -5.82
N LEU A 112 -11.21 -4.10 -5.01
CA LEU A 112 -11.17 -5.53 -5.27
C LEU A 112 -11.43 -6.31 -4.00
N ASP A 113 -12.01 -7.50 -4.11
CA ASP A 113 -11.92 -8.45 -3.00
C ASP A 113 -10.45 -8.84 -2.75
N VAL A 114 -10.17 -9.27 -1.53
CA VAL A 114 -8.79 -9.56 -1.07
C VAL A 114 -8.11 -10.66 -1.91
N ASN A 115 -8.86 -11.67 -2.36
CA ASN A 115 -8.29 -12.78 -3.12
C ASN A 115 -7.90 -12.34 -4.54
N THR A 116 -8.75 -11.54 -5.19
CA THR A 116 -8.43 -10.92 -6.49
C THR A 116 -7.26 -9.95 -6.35
N ALA A 117 -7.24 -9.09 -5.34
CA ALA A 117 -6.10 -8.19 -5.11
C ALA A 117 -4.77 -8.96 -4.92
N ALA A 118 -4.80 -10.07 -4.17
CA ALA A 118 -3.63 -10.91 -3.96
C ALA A 118 -3.16 -11.64 -5.23
N SER A 119 -4.04 -11.91 -6.19
CA SER A 119 -3.64 -12.53 -7.46
C SER A 119 -2.94 -11.55 -8.40
N LEU A 120 -3.29 -10.26 -8.34
CA LEU A 120 -2.76 -9.21 -9.22
C LEU A 120 -1.38 -8.67 -8.82
N VAL A 121 -1.04 -8.69 -7.54
CA VAL A 121 0.27 -8.20 -7.07
C VAL A 121 1.38 -9.23 -7.31
N LYS A 122 2.62 -8.78 -7.56
CA LYS A 122 3.75 -9.69 -7.86
C LYS A 122 4.34 -10.37 -6.62
N GLU A 123 4.53 -9.60 -5.55
CA GLU A 123 5.36 -10.05 -4.42
C GLU A 123 4.63 -11.03 -3.51
N ALA A 124 5.16 -12.26 -3.38
CA ALA A 124 4.53 -13.32 -2.58
C ALA A 124 4.31 -12.96 -1.10
N SER A 125 5.15 -12.09 -0.54
CA SER A 125 4.95 -11.56 0.82
C SER A 125 3.79 -10.56 0.88
N LEU A 126 3.63 -9.71 -0.13
CA LEU A 126 2.47 -8.81 -0.22
C LEU A 126 1.16 -9.59 -0.39
N LYS A 127 1.15 -10.67 -1.21
CA LYS A 127 -0.01 -11.58 -1.33
C LYS A 127 -0.48 -12.10 0.02
N ARG A 128 0.46 -12.56 0.86
CA ARG A 128 0.16 -13.04 2.22
C ARG A 128 -0.36 -11.92 3.12
N ILE A 129 0.24 -10.74 3.07
CA ILE A 129 -0.17 -9.61 3.91
C ILE A 129 -1.59 -9.15 3.54
N LEU A 130 -1.96 -9.14 2.25
CA LEU A 130 -3.34 -8.87 1.82
C LEU A 130 -4.32 -9.88 2.44
N LYS A 131 -4.01 -11.17 2.43
CA LYS A 131 -4.86 -12.17 3.10
C LYS A 131 -4.97 -11.93 4.61
N ILE A 132 -3.86 -11.66 5.30
CA ILE A 132 -3.85 -11.35 6.74
C ILE A 132 -4.64 -10.07 7.04
N SER A 133 -4.66 -9.09 6.13
CA SER A 133 -5.44 -7.86 6.31
C SER A 133 -6.93 -8.15 6.44
N GLN A 134 -7.45 -9.15 5.72
CA GLN A 134 -8.85 -9.55 5.83
C GLN A 134 -9.19 -10.00 7.25
N ASP A 135 -8.40 -10.92 7.80
CA ASP A 135 -8.60 -11.44 9.16
C ASP A 135 -8.49 -10.31 10.20
N LYS A 136 -7.54 -9.39 10.02
CA LYS A 136 -7.36 -8.26 10.93
C LYS A 136 -8.49 -7.24 10.86
N VAL A 137 -9.08 -7.02 9.70
CA VAL A 137 -10.26 -6.15 9.57
C VAL A 137 -11.45 -6.81 10.27
N GLN A 138 -11.67 -8.11 10.09
CA GLN A 138 -12.78 -8.84 10.72
C GLN A 138 -12.73 -8.85 12.26
N VAL A 139 -11.55 -8.83 12.86
CA VAL A 139 -11.40 -8.79 14.33
C VAL A 139 -11.66 -7.40 14.92
N ASN A 140 -11.61 -6.34 14.10
CA ASN A 140 -11.80 -4.96 14.55
C ASN A 140 -13.19 -4.39 14.18
N ILE A 141 -14.09 -5.23 13.67
CA ILE A 141 -15.51 -4.90 13.42
C ILE A 141 -16.35 -5.43 14.59
#